data_AF-A0A9W7T5T5-F1
#
_entry.id   AF-A0A9W7T5T5-F1
#
_cell.length_a   1.000
_cell.length_b   1.000
_cell.length_c   1.000
_cell.angle_alpha   90.00
_cell.angle_beta   90.00
_cell.angle_gamma   90.00
#
_symmetry.space_group_name_H-M   'P 1'
#
loop_
_entity.id
_entity.type
_entity.pdbx_description
1 polymer ?
#
loop_
_entity_poly.entity_id
_entity_poly.type
_entity_poly.pdbx_seq_one_letter_code
_entity_poly.pdbx_strand_id
1 'polypeptide(L)'
;MSFMQDLFLKFFNFLLNMDAFSKSILFSLFLCVVEKIIGFTFTCPCKHFLNQQIITSIFFGPFLSSFVVMFIRLRPFRYPYFEVEDRRSATPTDAEESQRSNEAKAPRNCPEAFAYCLIPPFFWITFLLLDGDYVACASTTWDGKYVKDQDLDRMWCQPMDRYMNDSEHRHAFQGYISTSQSAGYVLLGVFSVVIAVLVGIYDCFKSGKAKFCRGKHQDTQQGQQEARGGECELEPLVA
;
A
#
# COMPACT_ATOMS: atom_id res chain seq x y z
N MET A 1 -17.37 8.10 -15.29
CA MET A 1 -15.92 7.90 -15.55
C MET A 1 -15.05 9.00 -14.93
N SER A 2 -15.45 10.27 -14.92
CA SER A 2 -14.65 11.40 -14.38
C SER A 2 -14.37 11.34 -12.86
N PHE A 3 -15.33 10.91 -12.04
CA PHE A 3 -15.16 10.82 -10.59
C PHE A 3 -14.13 9.76 -10.16
N MET A 4 -14.14 8.60 -10.84
CA MET A 4 -13.16 7.54 -10.62
C MET A 4 -11.75 7.96 -11.02
N GLN A 5 -11.61 8.72 -12.13
CA GLN A 5 -10.32 9.25 -12.54
C GLN A 5 -9.78 10.30 -11.56
N ASP A 6 -10.63 11.21 -11.07
CA ASP A 6 -10.20 12.26 -10.13
C ASP A 6 -9.87 11.67 -8.75
N LEU A 7 -10.63 10.67 -8.30
CA LEU A 7 -10.32 9.89 -7.10
C LEU A 7 -9.02 9.10 -7.26
N PHE A 8 -8.82 8.47 -8.43
CA PHE A 8 -7.60 7.72 -8.74
C PHE A 8 -6.39 8.65 -8.81
N LEU A 9 -6.49 9.82 -9.45
CA LEU A 9 -5.40 10.81 -9.52
C LEU A 9 -5.07 11.41 -8.15
N LYS A 10 -6.08 11.72 -7.32
CA LYS A 10 -5.85 12.18 -5.94
C LYS A 10 -5.22 11.10 -5.09
N PHE A 11 -5.65 9.85 -5.24
CA PHE A 11 -5.06 8.70 -4.58
C PHE A 11 -3.61 8.46 -5.04
N PHE A 12 -3.35 8.49 -6.35
CA PHE A 12 -2.01 8.29 -6.90
C PHE A 12 -1.07 9.43 -6.50
N ASN A 13 -1.54 10.67 -6.51
CA ASN A 13 -0.76 11.81 -6.02
C ASN A 13 -0.56 11.75 -4.50
N PHE A 14 -1.54 11.30 -3.72
CA PHE A 14 -1.38 11.06 -2.28
C PHE A 14 -0.34 9.96 -2.02
N LEU A 15 -0.34 8.88 -2.81
CA LEU A 15 0.68 7.83 -2.74
C LEU A 15 2.07 8.35 -3.13
N LEU A 16 2.19 9.10 -4.22
CA LEU A 16 3.47 9.62 -4.72
C LEU A 16 4.06 10.71 -3.81
N ASN A 17 3.23 11.49 -3.12
CA ASN A 17 3.65 12.60 -2.27
C ASN A 17 4.01 12.16 -0.84
N MET A 18 3.90 10.87 -0.53
CA MET A 18 4.49 10.31 0.68
C MET A 18 6.00 10.16 0.47
N ASP A 19 6.84 10.86 1.24
CA ASP A 19 8.30 10.68 1.24
C ASP A 19 8.75 9.21 1.47
N ALA A 20 7.87 8.41 2.08
CA ALA A 20 8.04 6.97 2.22
C ALA A 20 7.97 6.23 0.88
N PHE A 21 7.14 6.69 -0.06
CA PHE A 21 6.93 6.09 -1.36
C PHE A 21 8.10 6.39 -2.31
N SER A 22 8.65 7.61 -2.30
CA SER A 22 9.86 7.95 -3.08
C SER A 22 11.04 6.99 -2.78
N LYS A 23 11.22 6.60 -1.51
CA LYS A 23 12.20 5.58 -1.10
C LYS A 23 11.72 4.14 -1.31
N SER A 24 10.41 3.92 -1.42
CA SER A 24 9.77 2.64 -1.74
C SER A 24 9.73 2.35 -3.24
N ILE A 25 9.87 3.35 -4.12
CA ILE A 25 9.95 3.16 -5.59
C ILE A 25 11.17 2.31 -5.92
N LEU A 26 12.34 2.62 -5.34
CA LEU A 26 13.55 1.80 -5.49
C LEU A 26 13.34 0.36 -5.05
N PHE A 27 12.60 0.14 -3.96
CA PHE A 27 12.28 -1.18 -3.44
C PHE A 27 11.28 -1.93 -4.34
N SER A 28 10.29 -1.22 -4.87
CA SER A 28 9.30 -1.79 -5.79
C SER A 28 9.93 -2.16 -7.13
N LEU A 29 10.86 -1.34 -7.64
CA LEU A 29 11.67 -1.67 -8.81
C LEU A 29 12.54 -2.90 -8.56
N PHE A 30 13.17 -2.99 -7.38
CA PHE A 30 13.92 -4.19 -7.00
C PHE A 30 13.04 -5.44 -6.96
N LEU A 31 11.85 -5.37 -6.36
CA LEU A 31 10.92 -6.50 -6.32
C LEU A 31 10.43 -6.90 -7.72
N CYS A 32 10.15 -5.92 -8.60
CA CYS A 32 9.78 -6.17 -9.99
C CYS A 32 10.94 -6.84 -10.77
N VAL A 33 12.17 -6.39 -10.55
CA VAL A 33 13.36 -7.03 -11.14
C VAL A 33 13.52 -8.46 -10.61
N VAL A 34 13.34 -8.68 -9.31
CA VAL A 34 13.42 -10.01 -8.70
C VAL A 34 12.33 -10.94 -9.24
N GLU A 35 11.09 -10.46 -9.39
CA GLU A 35 9.99 -11.20 -10.01
C GLU A 35 10.37 -11.63 -11.44
N LYS A 36 10.88 -10.70 -12.27
CA LYS A 36 11.28 -11.02 -13.65
C LYS A 36 12.46 -11.97 -13.72
N ILE A 37 13.44 -11.83 -12.82
CA ILE A 37 14.57 -12.77 -12.74
C ILE A 37 14.08 -14.16 -12.35
N ILE A 38 13.18 -14.27 -11.37
CA ILE A 38 12.61 -15.55 -10.94
C ILE A 38 11.80 -16.13 -12.10
N GLY A 39 10.92 -15.37 -12.74
CA GLY A 39 10.12 -15.85 -13.87
C GLY A 39 10.97 -16.31 -15.06
N PHE A 40 12.09 -15.64 -15.34
CA PHE A 40 13.00 -16.05 -16.42
C PHE A 40 13.81 -17.32 -16.08
N THR A 41 14.19 -17.49 -14.82
CA THR A 41 15.01 -18.63 -14.36
C THR A 41 14.17 -19.82 -13.90
N PHE A 42 12.87 -19.62 -13.71
CA PHE A 42 11.97 -20.62 -13.17
C PHE A 42 11.80 -21.80 -14.13
N THR A 43 12.13 -22.98 -13.63
CA THR A 43 11.89 -24.26 -14.28
C THR A 43 11.27 -25.19 -13.24
N CYS A 44 10.03 -25.63 -13.46
CA CYS A 44 9.40 -26.56 -12.53
C CYS A 44 10.13 -27.91 -12.62
N PRO A 45 10.60 -28.49 -11.50
CA PRO A 45 11.30 -29.77 -11.54
C PRO A 45 10.37 -30.96 -11.82
N CYS A 46 9.06 -30.73 -11.81
CA CYS A 46 8.01 -31.73 -12.03
C CYS A 46 8.23 -32.98 -11.17
N LYS A 47 8.53 -32.77 -9.89
CA LYS A 47 8.65 -33.81 -8.86
C LYS A 47 7.87 -33.40 -7.64
N HIS A 48 6.86 -34.16 -7.26
CA HIS A 48 5.86 -33.74 -6.26
C HIS A 48 6.48 -33.10 -4.99
N PHE A 49 7.41 -33.79 -4.35
CA PHE A 49 8.04 -33.31 -3.11
C PHE A 49 8.88 -32.05 -3.33
N LEU A 50 9.60 -31.97 -4.45
CA LEU A 50 10.49 -30.86 -4.75
C LEU A 50 9.72 -29.63 -5.24
N ASN A 51 8.63 -29.84 -5.99
CA ASN A 51 7.71 -28.79 -6.43
C ASN A 51 7.19 -28.03 -5.21
N GLN A 52 6.62 -28.75 -4.24
CA GLN A 52 6.04 -28.10 -3.06
C GLN A 52 7.11 -27.33 -2.26
N GLN A 53 8.29 -27.90 -2.03
CA GLN A 53 9.35 -27.24 -1.26
C GLN A 53 9.91 -25.98 -1.94
N ILE A 54 10.25 -26.06 -3.23
CA ILE A 54 10.83 -24.93 -3.97
C ILE A 54 9.80 -23.80 -4.08
N ILE A 55 8.56 -24.12 -4.46
CA ILE A 55 7.53 -23.09 -4.61
C ILE A 55 7.20 -22.45 -3.26
N THR A 56 7.07 -23.23 -2.20
CA THR A 56 6.86 -22.68 -0.84
C THR A 56 7.98 -21.71 -0.47
N SER A 57 9.23 -22.03 -0.81
CA SER A 57 10.37 -21.14 -0.55
C SER A 57 10.31 -19.85 -1.39
N ILE A 58 9.85 -19.91 -2.64
CA ILE A 58 9.65 -18.74 -3.51
C ILE A 58 8.51 -17.85 -3.00
N PHE A 59 7.47 -18.42 -2.41
CA PHE A 59 6.38 -17.66 -1.80
C PHE A 59 6.83 -16.97 -0.51
N PHE A 60 7.40 -17.72 0.44
CA PHE A 60 7.69 -17.21 1.78
C PHE A 60 9.02 -16.45 1.88
N GLY A 61 10.04 -16.80 1.08
CA GLY A 61 11.37 -16.19 1.18
C GLY A 61 11.34 -14.67 0.91
N PRO A 62 10.88 -14.21 -0.26
CA PRO A 62 10.75 -12.79 -0.57
C PRO A 62 9.68 -12.09 0.27
N PHE A 63 8.63 -12.79 0.68
CA PHE A 63 7.63 -12.28 1.63
C PHE A 63 8.29 -11.89 2.98
N LEU A 64 9.04 -12.81 3.59
CA LEU A 64 9.68 -12.59 4.88
C LEU A 64 10.80 -11.56 4.76
N SER A 65 11.63 -11.62 3.71
CA SER A 65 12.72 -10.68 3.53
C SER A 65 12.21 -9.25 3.31
N SER A 66 11.17 -9.07 2.50
CA SER A 66 10.55 -7.75 2.27
C SER A 66 9.89 -7.21 3.53
N PHE A 67 9.19 -8.04 4.28
CA PHE A 67 8.60 -7.68 5.56
C PHE A 67 9.68 -7.22 6.56
N VAL A 68 10.76 -7.98 6.71
CA VAL A 68 11.88 -7.64 7.62
C VAL A 68 12.56 -6.34 7.21
N VAL A 69 12.86 -6.16 5.91
CA VAL A 69 13.48 -4.91 5.42
C VAL A 69 12.58 -3.71 5.69
N MET A 70 11.28 -3.79 5.40
CA MET A 70 10.34 -2.71 5.67
C MET A 70 10.20 -2.43 7.16
N PHE A 71 10.14 -3.47 7.98
CA PHE A 71 10.07 -3.35 9.43
C PHE A 71 11.31 -2.64 10.01
N ILE A 72 12.52 -2.97 9.53
CA ILE A 72 13.78 -2.31 9.93
C ILE A 72 13.80 -0.85 9.46
N ARG A 73 13.30 -0.56 8.26
CA ARG A 73 13.26 0.81 7.70
C ARG A 73 12.26 1.70 8.42
N LEU A 74 11.08 1.17 8.72
CA LEU A 74 9.98 1.93 9.34
C LEU A 74 10.12 2.04 10.86
N ARG A 75 10.95 1.19 11.49
CA ARG A 75 11.22 1.14 12.94
C ARG A 75 9.94 1.38 13.78
N PRO A 76 8.90 0.54 13.62
CA PRO A 76 7.59 0.75 14.25
C PRO A 76 7.64 0.80 15.78
N PHE A 77 8.70 0.26 16.39
CA PHE A 77 8.91 0.19 17.84
C PHE A 77 9.89 1.21 18.40
N ARG A 78 10.40 2.17 17.61
CA ARG A 78 11.12 3.29 18.22
C ARG A 78 10.11 4.20 18.93
N TYR A 79 9.93 3.95 20.23
CA TYR A 79 9.31 4.89 21.16
C TYR A 79 10.03 6.24 21.09
N PRO A 80 9.31 7.37 21.25
CA PRO A 80 9.95 8.64 21.53
C PRO A 80 10.62 8.50 22.90
N TYR A 81 11.95 8.31 22.90
CA TYR A 81 12.74 8.45 24.09
C TYR A 81 12.78 9.94 24.43
N PHE A 82 11.89 10.33 25.34
CA PHE A 82 12.00 11.46 26.27
C PHE A 82 13.04 12.52 25.87
N GLU A 83 12.59 13.52 25.11
CA GLU A 83 13.29 14.80 25.06
C GLU A 83 12.91 15.54 26.36
N VAL A 84 13.74 15.41 27.40
CA VAL A 84 13.77 16.43 28.45
C VAL A 84 14.38 17.65 27.81
N GLU A 85 13.51 18.49 27.29
CA GLU A 85 13.87 19.84 26.93
C GLU A 85 14.13 20.59 28.24
N ASP A 86 15.42 20.75 28.56
CA ASP A 86 15.88 21.60 29.65
C ASP A 86 15.48 23.04 29.31
N ARG A 87 14.29 23.42 29.79
CA ARG A 87 13.66 24.72 29.56
C ARG A 87 14.31 25.81 30.42
N ARG A 88 15.63 25.97 30.34
CA ARG A 88 16.34 27.10 30.97
C ARG A 88 17.12 27.91 29.93
N SER A 89 16.50 29.04 29.58
CA SER A 89 17.01 30.22 28.88
C SER A 89 16.53 30.35 27.43
N ALA A 90 15.27 30.75 27.27
CA ALA A 90 14.83 31.49 26.11
C ALA A 90 14.74 32.97 26.49
N THR A 91 15.64 33.79 25.92
CA THR A 91 15.49 35.23 25.80
C THR A 91 14.38 35.55 24.79
N PRO A 92 13.54 36.57 25.05
CA PRO A 92 12.35 36.84 24.24
C PRO A 92 12.63 37.90 23.17
N THR A 93 13.14 37.50 22.01
CA THR A 93 13.02 38.28 20.77
C THR A 93 13.08 37.29 19.60
N ASP A 94 12.22 37.51 18.60
CA ASP A 94 12.10 36.77 17.33
C ASP A 94 11.12 35.58 17.34
N ALA A 95 9.88 35.90 17.71
CA ALA A 95 8.72 35.02 17.64
C ALA A 95 8.02 35.03 16.26
N GLU A 96 8.77 34.97 15.14
CA GLU A 96 8.15 34.84 13.79
C GLU A 96 8.84 33.87 12.82
N GLU A 97 9.99 33.27 13.14
CA GLU A 97 10.72 32.39 12.20
C GLU A 97 10.78 30.91 12.63
N SER A 98 9.85 30.45 13.48
CA SER A 98 9.80 29.05 13.95
C SER A 98 8.47 28.36 13.61
N GLN A 99 8.02 28.51 12.35
CA GLN A 99 6.89 27.74 11.81
C GLN A 99 7.31 26.70 10.76
N ARG A 100 8.61 26.55 10.46
CA ARG A 100 9.11 25.61 9.44
C ARG A 100 9.73 24.31 9.98
N SER A 101 9.89 24.18 11.30
CA SER A 101 10.58 23.05 11.93
C SER A 101 9.71 22.20 12.86
N ASN A 102 8.44 22.56 13.05
CA ASN A 102 7.51 21.79 13.89
C ASN A 102 6.65 20.81 13.06
N GLU A 103 7.29 20.01 12.21
CA GLU A 103 6.80 18.65 12.00
C GLU A 103 7.26 17.82 13.22
N ALA A 104 6.65 18.08 14.37
CA ALA A 104 6.61 17.13 15.46
C ALA A 104 5.89 15.89 14.93
N LYS A 105 6.67 14.97 14.36
CA LYS A 105 6.23 13.73 13.74
C LYS A 105 5.49 12.96 14.82
N ALA A 106 4.16 13.04 14.80
CA ALA A 106 3.30 12.35 15.74
C ALA A 106 3.77 10.89 15.87
N PRO A 107 3.77 10.31 17.08
CA PRO A 107 4.15 8.92 17.26
C PRO A 107 3.26 8.09 16.34
N ARG A 108 3.85 7.49 15.30
CA ARG A 108 3.10 6.64 14.37
C ARG A 108 2.48 5.53 15.20
N ASN A 109 1.16 5.46 15.21
CA ASN A 109 0.46 4.39 15.89
C ASN A 109 0.96 3.07 15.30
N CYS A 110 1.45 2.19 16.17
CA CYS A 110 2.01 0.88 15.82
C CYS A 110 1.25 0.15 14.69
N PRO A 111 -0.11 0.06 14.69
CA PRO A 111 -0.85 -0.62 13.63
C PRO A 111 -0.69 -0.01 12.24
N GLU A 112 -0.51 1.31 12.13
CA GLU A 112 -0.36 1.99 10.84
C GLU A 112 0.99 1.65 10.20
N ALA A 113 2.05 1.60 11.02
CA ALA A 113 3.37 1.22 10.55
C ALA A 113 3.44 -0.26 10.12
N PHE A 114 2.71 -1.15 10.81
CA PHE A 114 2.56 -2.54 10.39
C PHE A 114 1.83 -2.67 9.05
N ALA A 115 0.77 -1.88 8.81
CA ALA A 115 0.05 -1.90 7.55
C ALA A 115 0.99 -1.59 6.36
N TYR A 116 1.83 -0.55 6.48
CA TYR A 116 2.81 -0.23 5.42
C TYR A 116 3.86 -1.33 5.22
N CYS A 117 4.24 -2.09 6.26
CA CYS A 117 5.18 -3.21 6.14
C CYS A 117 4.59 -4.40 5.36
N LEU A 118 3.26 -4.56 5.35
CA LEU A 118 2.58 -5.65 4.67
C LEU A 118 2.29 -5.37 3.20
N ILE A 119 2.39 -4.12 2.75
CA ILE A 119 2.10 -3.74 1.36
C ILE A 119 3.01 -4.48 0.36
N PRO A 120 4.35 -4.47 0.48
CA PRO A 120 5.19 -5.18 -0.50
C PRO A 120 5.04 -6.71 -0.47
N PRO A 121 5.01 -7.38 0.71
CA PRO A 121 4.72 -8.81 0.77
C PRO A 121 3.36 -9.18 0.16
N PHE A 122 2.33 -8.34 0.33
CA PHE A 122 1.02 -8.53 -0.28
C PHE A 122 1.10 -8.52 -1.82
N PHE A 123 1.77 -7.52 -2.40
CA PHE A 123 1.94 -7.42 -3.84
C PHE A 123 2.76 -8.59 -4.40
N TRP A 124 3.80 -9.03 -3.68
CA TRP A 124 4.58 -10.20 -4.05
C TRP A 124 3.71 -11.45 -4.25
N ILE A 125 2.89 -11.78 -3.25
CA ILE A 125 1.99 -12.94 -3.32
C ILE A 125 0.99 -12.78 -4.47
N THR A 126 0.46 -11.57 -4.66
CA THR A 126 -0.49 -11.27 -5.74
C THR A 126 0.13 -11.51 -7.11
N PHE A 127 1.38 -11.08 -7.35
CA PHE A 127 2.06 -11.30 -8.64
C PHE A 127 2.28 -12.79 -8.92
N LEU A 128 2.72 -13.58 -7.93
CA LEU A 128 2.87 -15.02 -8.09
C LEU A 128 1.54 -15.74 -8.40
N LEU A 129 0.44 -15.28 -7.78
CA LEU A 129 -0.90 -15.81 -8.05
C LEU A 129 -1.38 -15.47 -9.47
N LEU A 130 -1.11 -14.25 -9.93
CA LEU A 130 -1.47 -13.77 -11.27
C LEU A 130 -0.64 -14.44 -12.38
N ASP A 131 0.62 -14.82 -12.12
CA ASP A 131 1.38 -15.64 -13.07
C ASP A 131 0.75 -17.04 -13.19
N GLY A 132 0.40 -17.64 -12.05
CA GLY A 132 -0.29 -18.93 -11.96
C GLY A 132 0.60 -20.16 -12.14
N ASP A 133 1.74 -20.03 -12.84
CA ASP A 133 2.66 -21.14 -13.11
C ASP A 133 3.28 -21.72 -11.83
N TYR A 134 3.56 -20.87 -10.83
CA TYR A 134 4.07 -21.31 -9.53
C TYR A 134 3.06 -22.18 -8.78
N VAL A 135 1.80 -21.74 -8.73
CA VAL A 135 0.72 -22.49 -8.06
C VAL A 135 0.45 -23.78 -8.80
N ALA A 136 0.40 -23.75 -10.14
CA ALA A 136 0.21 -24.94 -10.94
C ALA A 136 1.34 -25.96 -10.72
N CYS A 137 2.61 -25.52 -10.67
CA CYS A 137 3.74 -26.38 -10.32
C CYS A 137 3.61 -26.95 -8.90
N ALA A 138 3.26 -26.14 -7.90
CA ALA A 138 3.09 -26.61 -6.52
C ALA A 138 1.93 -27.60 -6.35
N SER A 139 0.84 -27.42 -7.09
CA SER A 139 -0.34 -28.30 -7.07
C SER A 139 -0.17 -29.56 -7.91
N THR A 140 0.87 -29.62 -8.75
CA THR A 140 1.16 -30.80 -9.57
C THR A 140 1.74 -31.92 -8.71
N THR A 141 1.00 -33.03 -8.62
CA THR A 141 1.35 -34.21 -7.81
C THR A 141 2.01 -35.34 -8.59
N TRP A 142 2.02 -35.26 -9.91
CA TRP A 142 2.67 -36.25 -10.77
C TRP A 142 4.11 -35.89 -11.09
N ASP A 143 4.93 -36.92 -11.27
CA ASP A 143 6.29 -36.76 -11.77
C ASP A 143 6.28 -36.64 -13.30
N GLY A 144 7.08 -35.72 -13.82
CA GLY A 144 7.02 -35.37 -15.24
C GLY A 144 8.26 -34.68 -15.77
N LYS A 145 8.14 -34.20 -17.01
CA LYS A 145 9.14 -33.38 -17.69
C LYS A 145 8.57 -32.01 -17.98
N TYR A 146 9.36 -30.98 -17.73
CA TYR A 146 8.97 -29.61 -18.03
C TYR A 146 9.20 -29.33 -19.51
N VAL A 147 8.12 -29.22 -20.27
CA VAL A 147 8.15 -29.10 -21.73
C VAL A 147 7.28 -27.94 -22.20
N LYS A 148 7.57 -27.42 -23.39
CA LYS A 148 6.78 -26.37 -24.01
C LYS A 148 5.57 -26.97 -24.71
N ASP A 149 4.39 -26.49 -24.37
CA ASP A 149 3.15 -26.80 -25.08
C ASP A 149 3.14 -26.08 -26.44
N GLN A 150 2.91 -26.83 -27.52
CA GLN A 150 2.94 -26.29 -28.88
C GLN A 150 1.70 -25.45 -29.20
N ASP A 151 0.57 -25.71 -28.55
CA ASP A 151 -0.69 -25.02 -28.87
C ASP A 151 -0.84 -23.71 -28.07
N LEU A 152 -0.31 -23.68 -26.84
CA LEU A 152 -0.49 -22.57 -25.89
C LEU A 152 0.75 -21.70 -25.72
N ASP A 153 1.87 -22.05 -26.37
CA ASP A 153 3.17 -21.38 -26.27
C ASP A 153 3.69 -21.24 -24.81
N ARG A 154 3.20 -22.10 -23.90
CA ARG A 154 3.47 -22.05 -22.46
C ARG A 154 4.12 -23.36 -21.99
N MET A 155 4.95 -23.27 -20.96
CA MET A 155 5.60 -24.44 -20.36
C MET A 155 4.66 -25.17 -19.39
N TRP A 156 4.75 -26.51 -19.32
CA TRP A 156 3.96 -27.32 -18.40
C TRP A 156 4.69 -28.63 -18.02
N CYS A 157 4.21 -29.29 -16.97
CA CYS A 157 4.72 -30.59 -16.53
C CYS A 157 3.99 -31.75 -17.22
N GLN A 158 4.58 -32.27 -18.29
CA GLN A 158 4.06 -33.45 -18.98
C GLN A 158 4.38 -34.72 -18.18
N PRO A 159 3.39 -35.60 -17.88
CA PRO A 159 3.63 -36.84 -17.16
C PRO A 159 4.58 -37.77 -17.94
N MET A 160 5.39 -38.54 -17.21
CA MET A 160 6.34 -39.49 -17.83
C MET A 160 5.67 -40.81 -18.25
N ASP A 161 4.56 -41.17 -17.59
CA ASP A 161 3.88 -42.44 -17.79
C ASP A 161 2.97 -42.42 -19.04
N ARG A 162 3.33 -43.24 -20.03
CA ARG A 162 2.59 -43.37 -21.31
C ARG A 162 1.15 -43.90 -21.19
N TYR A 163 0.77 -44.41 -20.02
CA TYR A 163 -0.57 -44.91 -19.75
C TYR A 163 -1.48 -43.85 -19.12
N MET A 164 -0.92 -42.74 -18.64
CA MET A 164 -1.71 -41.62 -18.15
C MET A 164 -2.29 -40.86 -19.33
N ASN A 165 -3.53 -40.38 -19.18
CA ASN A 165 -4.17 -39.59 -20.22
C ASN A 165 -3.59 -38.16 -20.17
N ASP A 166 -2.77 -37.81 -21.16
CA ASP A 166 -2.12 -36.48 -21.25
C ASP A 166 -3.14 -35.34 -21.24
N SER A 167 -4.30 -35.56 -21.86
CA SER A 167 -5.39 -34.57 -21.94
C SER A 167 -5.94 -34.17 -20.57
N GLU A 168 -6.12 -35.14 -19.67
CA GLU A 168 -6.67 -34.91 -18.33
C GLU A 168 -5.72 -34.07 -17.46
N HIS A 169 -4.44 -34.43 -17.46
CA HIS A 169 -3.41 -33.71 -16.71
C HIS A 169 -3.20 -32.29 -17.23
N ARG A 170 -3.28 -32.11 -18.55
CA ARG A 170 -3.22 -30.79 -19.19
C ARG A 170 -4.39 -29.92 -18.75
N HIS A 171 -5.62 -30.45 -18.76
CA HIS A 171 -6.79 -29.73 -18.27
C HIS A 171 -6.70 -29.42 -16.78
N ALA A 172 -6.20 -30.34 -15.96
CA ALA A 172 -5.98 -30.10 -14.54
C ALA A 172 -4.95 -28.98 -14.30
N PHE A 173 -3.82 -29.01 -15.03
CA PHE A 173 -2.78 -27.98 -14.94
C PHE A 173 -3.30 -26.59 -15.31
N GLN A 174 -4.06 -26.49 -16.42
CA GLN A 174 -4.75 -25.26 -16.80
C GLN A 174 -5.80 -24.82 -15.77
N GLY A 175 -6.49 -25.76 -15.15
CA GLY A 175 -7.40 -25.53 -14.04
C GLY A 175 -6.70 -24.86 -12.85
N TYR A 176 -5.50 -25.33 -12.49
CA TYR A 176 -4.71 -24.70 -11.43
C TYR A 176 -4.25 -23.29 -11.78
N ILE A 177 -3.79 -23.06 -13.03
CA ILE A 177 -3.39 -21.72 -13.49
C ILE A 177 -4.59 -20.75 -13.41
N SER A 178 -5.71 -21.12 -14.02
CA SER A 178 -6.90 -20.25 -14.05
C SER A 178 -7.46 -19.98 -12.66
N THR A 179 -7.46 -21.00 -11.78
CA THR A 179 -7.85 -20.84 -10.37
C THR A 179 -6.92 -19.87 -9.65
N SER A 180 -5.60 -20.03 -9.82
CA SER A 180 -4.61 -19.13 -9.22
C SER A 180 -4.79 -17.68 -9.69
N GLN A 181 -4.95 -17.48 -11.00
CA GLN A 181 -5.16 -16.16 -11.59
C GLN A 181 -6.43 -15.51 -11.07
N SER A 182 -7.53 -16.27 -11.01
CA SER A 182 -8.79 -15.79 -10.44
C SER A 182 -8.62 -15.36 -8.97
N ALA A 183 -7.90 -16.15 -8.18
CA ALA A 183 -7.60 -15.83 -6.79
C ALA A 183 -6.75 -14.55 -6.67
N GLY A 184 -5.76 -14.37 -7.55
CA GLY A 184 -4.96 -13.15 -7.63
C GLY A 184 -5.80 -11.89 -7.92
N TYR A 185 -6.70 -11.95 -8.89
CA TYR A 185 -7.60 -10.83 -9.20
C TYR A 185 -8.59 -10.53 -8.07
N VAL A 186 -9.15 -11.57 -7.44
CA VAL A 186 -10.03 -11.41 -6.27
C VAL A 186 -9.28 -10.76 -5.12
N LEU A 187 -8.07 -11.23 -4.81
CA LEU A 187 -7.23 -10.69 -3.74
C LEU A 187 -6.89 -9.21 -3.97
N LEU A 188 -6.49 -8.86 -5.20
CA LEU A 188 -6.22 -7.48 -5.60
C LEU A 188 -7.48 -6.59 -5.51
N GLY A 189 -8.62 -7.10 -5.94
CA GLY A 189 -9.90 -6.41 -5.85
C GLY A 189 -10.31 -6.12 -4.40
N VAL A 190 -10.23 -7.12 -3.52
CA VAL A 190 -10.53 -6.97 -2.08
C VAL A 190 -9.60 -5.93 -1.44
N PHE A 191 -8.30 -6.01 -1.69
CA PHE A 191 -7.33 -5.06 -1.15
C PHE A 191 -7.61 -3.62 -1.62
N SER A 192 -7.96 -3.44 -2.89
CA SER A 192 -8.31 -2.14 -3.47
C SER A 192 -9.55 -1.54 -2.80
N VAL A 193 -10.59 -2.35 -2.56
CA VAL A 193 -11.82 -1.93 -1.87
C VAL A 193 -11.52 -1.56 -0.41
N VAL A 194 -10.73 -2.38 0.30
CA VAL A 194 -10.35 -2.10 1.70
C VAL A 194 -9.62 -0.76 1.81
N ILE A 195 -8.65 -0.49 0.94
CA ILE A 195 -7.94 0.80 0.94
C ILE A 195 -8.90 1.95 0.67
N ALA A 196 -9.77 1.83 -0.35
CA ALA A 196 -10.72 2.89 -0.69
C ALA A 196 -11.67 3.19 0.48
N VAL A 197 -12.16 2.16 1.17
CA VAL A 197 -13.01 2.30 2.37
C VAL A 197 -12.23 2.98 3.50
N LEU A 198 -10.99 2.55 3.78
CA LEU A 198 -10.16 3.16 4.83
C LEU A 198 -9.86 4.64 4.56
N VAL A 199 -9.50 5.00 3.32
CA VAL A 199 -9.24 6.38 2.92
C VAL A 199 -10.54 7.20 2.98
N GLY A 200 -11.64 6.68 2.46
CA GLY A 200 -12.94 7.36 2.51
C GLY A 200 -13.38 7.64 3.95
N ILE A 201 -13.25 6.65 4.84
CA ILE A 201 -13.53 6.80 6.27
C ILE A 201 -12.60 7.86 6.90
N TYR A 202 -11.30 7.80 6.62
CA TYR A 202 -10.31 8.76 7.14
C TYR A 202 -10.64 10.20 6.72
N ASP A 203 -10.93 10.42 5.45
CA ASP A 203 -11.28 11.73 4.90
C ASP A 203 -12.61 12.23 5.48
N CYS A 204 -13.63 11.36 5.57
CA CYS A 204 -14.90 11.71 6.21
C CYS A 204 -14.71 12.13 7.67
N PHE A 205 -13.89 11.41 8.46
CA PHE A 205 -13.62 11.77 9.86
C PHE A 205 -12.85 13.08 9.98
N LYS A 206 -11.86 13.32 9.12
CA LYS A 206 -11.05 14.55 9.15
C LYS A 206 -11.87 15.77 8.72
N SER A 207 -12.64 15.67 7.64
CA SER A 207 -13.55 16.71 7.18
C SER A 207 -14.70 16.99 8.16
N GLY A 208 -15.17 15.96 8.88
CA GLY A 208 -16.18 16.11 9.94
C GLY A 208 -15.68 16.95 11.13
N LYS A 209 -14.41 16.78 11.54
CA LYS A 209 -13.80 17.61 12.59
C LYS A 209 -13.59 19.07 12.17
N ALA A 210 -13.33 19.34 10.89
CA ALA A 210 -13.18 20.71 10.39
C ALA A 210 -14.49 21.51 10.39
N LYS A 211 -15.66 20.85 10.27
CA LYS A 211 -16.97 21.52 10.35
C LYS A 211 -17.37 21.88 11.78
N PHE A 212 -16.94 21.11 12.79
CA PHE A 212 -17.32 21.35 14.19
C PHE A 212 -16.63 22.58 14.82
N CYS A 213 -15.43 22.96 14.34
CA CYS A 213 -14.72 24.13 14.88
C CYS A 213 -15.14 25.48 14.26
N ARG A 214 -15.85 25.49 13.12
CA ARG A 214 -16.27 26.75 12.47
C ARG A 214 -17.56 27.33 13.06
N GLY A 215 -18.33 26.54 13.81
CA GLY A 215 -19.59 26.98 14.43
C GLY A 215 -19.44 27.80 15.72
N LYS A 216 -18.26 27.85 16.35
CA LYS A 216 -18.07 28.58 17.63
C LYS A 216 -17.45 29.96 17.52
N HIS A 217 -16.96 30.37 16.35
CA HIS A 217 -16.33 31.69 16.17
C HIS A 217 -17.25 32.71 15.48
N GLN A 218 -18.41 32.28 14.96
CA GLN A 218 -19.35 33.18 14.28
C GLN A 218 -20.33 33.85 15.24
N ASP A 219 -20.66 33.21 16.37
CA ASP A 219 -21.59 33.78 17.36
C ASP A 219 -20.96 34.88 18.25
N THR A 220 -19.62 35.01 18.29
CA THR A 220 -18.95 36.05 19.09
C THR A 220 -18.64 37.32 18.30
N GLN A 221 -18.63 37.30 16.96
CA GLN A 221 -18.41 38.52 16.16
C GLN A 221 -19.69 39.23 15.73
N GLN A 222 -20.83 38.55 15.66
CA GLN A 222 -22.08 39.19 15.24
C GLN A 222 -22.79 39.97 16.35
N GLY A 223 -22.42 39.76 17.63
CA GLY A 223 -22.96 40.50 18.77
C GLY A 223 -22.19 41.76 19.18
N GLN A 224 -21.04 42.07 18.57
CA GLN A 224 -20.19 43.20 18.99
C GLN A 224 -20.06 44.32 17.95
N GLN A 225 -20.63 44.15 16.74
CA GLN A 225 -20.61 45.17 15.69
C GLN A 225 -21.88 46.03 15.61
N GLU A 226 -22.93 45.71 16.38
CA GLU A 226 -24.19 46.47 16.40
C GLU A 226 -24.28 47.46 17.59
N ALA A 227 -23.19 47.68 18.33
CA ALA A 227 -23.13 48.60 19.48
C ALA A 227 -22.15 49.77 19.31
N ARG A 228 -21.69 50.06 18.08
CA ARG A 228 -20.77 51.18 17.82
C ARG A 228 -21.04 51.86 16.47
N GLY A 229 -22.28 52.29 16.28
CA GLY A 229 -22.73 53.05 15.10
C GLY A 229 -23.78 54.06 15.50
N GLY A 230 -23.37 55.10 16.23
CA GLY A 230 -24.24 56.18 16.68
C GLY A 230 -23.41 57.31 17.26
N GLU A 231 -22.62 57.97 16.41
CA GLU A 231 -21.95 59.22 16.76
C GLU A 231 -22.53 60.33 15.87
N CYS A 232 -23.02 61.37 16.54
CA CYS A 232 -23.82 62.45 16.00
C CYS A 232 -23.07 63.33 15.01
N GLU A 233 -23.84 63.74 14.01
CA GLU A 233 -23.57 64.76 12.99
C GLU A 233 -23.15 66.10 13.62
N LEU A 234 -22.07 66.70 13.11
CA LEU A 234 -21.61 68.05 13.46
C LEU A 234 -21.50 68.87 12.15
N GLU A 235 -22.47 69.75 11.90
CA GLU A 235 -22.37 70.80 10.87
C GLU A 235 -21.44 71.93 11.36
N PRO A 236 -20.61 72.54 10.48
CA PRO A 236 -20.00 73.83 10.73
C PRO A 236 -20.75 74.93 9.95
N LEU A 237 -21.27 75.92 10.67
CA LEU A 237 -21.77 77.18 10.11
C LEU A 237 -20.66 78.24 10.26
N VAL A 238 -20.13 78.71 9.14
CA VAL A 238 -19.29 79.90 9.01
C VAL A 238 -20.17 81.01 8.42
N ALA A 239 -20.21 82.14 9.14
CA ALA A 239 -20.60 83.51 8.74
C ALA A 239 -21.72 83.72 7.71
#